data_AF-A0A7C1XCK3-F1
#
_entry.id   AF-A0A7C1XCK3-F1
#
_cell.length_a   1.000
_cell.length_b   1.000
_cell.length_c   1.000
_cell.angle_alpha   90.00
_cell.angle_beta   90.00
_cell.angle_gamma   90.00
#
_symmetry.space_group_name_H-M   'P 1'
#
loop_
_entity.id
_entity.type
_entity.pdbx_description
1 polymer ?
#
loop_
_entity_poly.entity_id
_entity_poly.type
_entity_poly.pdbx_seq_one_letter_code
_entity_poly.pdbx_strand_id
1 'polypeptide(L)'
;MTNQPQLHSSIVAMISLASGIASRHPDMGLCQLERLRNAGVPEHQIDAVIEIARHIRDEASQKLDAAFDEKAQPAKADEETGCCGSNTPEPVVEESCGCTPTPSGQSCC
;
A
#
# COMPACT_ATOMS: atom_id res chain seq x y z
N MET A 1 -17.44 41.41 -5.61
CA MET A 1 -16.23 40.84 -4.99
C MET A 1 -16.55 40.57 -3.54
N THR A 2 -16.43 39.32 -3.09
CA THR A 2 -16.71 38.94 -1.70
C THR A 2 -15.68 39.58 -0.78
N ASN A 3 -16.13 40.48 0.11
CA ASN A 3 -15.33 41.19 1.13
C ASN A 3 -14.88 40.24 2.27
N GLN A 4 -14.48 39.02 1.95
CA GLN A 4 -14.02 38.05 2.93
C GLN A 4 -12.50 38.12 3.07
N PRO A 5 -11.97 38.08 4.31
CA PRO A 5 -10.53 38.05 4.53
C PRO A 5 -9.95 36.79 3.89
N GLN A 6 -8.98 36.97 2.99
CA GLN A 6 -8.28 35.86 2.37
C GLN A 6 -7.29 35.25 3.38
N LEU A 7 -7.07 33.94 3.24
CA LEU A 7 -6.00 33.27 3.99
C LEU A 7 -4.66 33.89 3.62
N HIS A 8 -3.79 34.04 4.63
CA HIS A 8 -2.43 34.49 4.40
C HIS A 8 -1.69 33.51 3.47
N SER A 9 -0.86 34.04 2.57
CA SER A 9 -0.19 33.25 1.53
C SER A 9 0.67 32.10 2.09
N SER A 10 1.28 32.30 3.27
CA SER A 10 2.03 31.24 3.96
C SER A 10 1.15 30.08 4.40
N ILE A 11 -0.08 30.34 4.85
CA ILE A 11 -1.04 29.29 5.23
C ILE A 11 -1.43 28.48 4.00
N VAL A 12 -1.74 29.15 2.89
CA VAL A 12 -2.08 28.49 1.62
C VAL A 12 -0.91 27.63 1.12
N ALA A 13 0.32 28.13 1.23
CA ALA A 13 1.52 27.38 0.83
C ALA A 13 1.77 26.16 1.74
N MET A 14 1.58 26.28 3.06
CA MET A 14 1.68 25.15 4.00
C MET A 14 0.63 24.07 3.71
N ILE A 15 -0.62 24.47 3.46
CA ILE A 15 -1.69 23.53 3.09
C ILE A 15 -1.35 22.84 1.77
N SER A 16 -0.87 23.59 0.79
CA SER A 16 -0.48 23.04 -0.52
C SER A 16 0.65 22.02 -0.40
N LEU A 17 1.66 22.29 0.44
CA LEU A 17 2.74 21.34 0.76
C LEU A 17 2.17 20.07 1.40
N ALA A 18 1.33 20.21 2.42
CA ALA A 18 0.72 19.08 3.11
C ALA A 18 -0.11 18.21 2.16
N SER A 19 -0.97 18.82 1.34
CA SER A 19 -1.80 18.11 0.37
C SER A 19 -0.96 17.41 -0.70
N GLY A 20 0.13 18.03 -1.17
CA GLY A 20 1.04 17.41 -2.13
C GLY A 20 1.72 16.15 -1.59
N ILE A 21 2.18 16.19 -0.34
CA ILE A 21 2.78 15.03 0.34
C ILE A 21 1.72 13.95 0.60
N ALA A 22 0.56 14.32 1.16
CA ALA A 22 -0.50 13.40 1.52
C ALA A 22 -1.10 12.65 0.32
N SER A 23 -1.18 13.32 -0.84
CA SER A 23 -1.70 12.74 -2.08
C SER A 23 -0.68 11.94 -2.91
N ARG A 24 0.58 11.84 -2.47
CA ARG A 24 1.70 11.28 -3.27
C ARG A 24 1.85 11.96 -4.64
N HIS A 25 1.64 13.27 -4.70
CA HIS A 25 1.89 14.01 -5.95
C HIS A 25 3.35 13.84 -6.40
N PRO A 26 3.66 13.65 -7.70
CA PRO A 26 5.01 13.37 -8.17
C PRO A 26 6.07 14.35 -7.66
N ASP A 27 5.74 15.64 -7.64
CA ASP A 27 6.65 16.68 -7.19
C ASP A 27 6.62 16.93 -5.67
N MET A 28 5.74 16.24 -4.93
CA MET A 28 5.53 16.33 -3.46
C MET A 28 5.57 17.73 -2.83
N GLY A 29 5.24 18.78 -3.60
CA GLY A 29 5.28 20.15 -3.11
C GLY A 29 6.70 20.69 -2.85
N LEU A 30 7.76 20.11 -3.43
CA LEU A 30 9.15 20.58 -3.24
C LEU A 30 9.32 22.06 -3.61
N CYS A 31 8.64 22.52 -4.67
CA CYS A 31 8.59 23.94 -5.05
C CYS A 31 7.96 24.84 -3.96
N GLN A 32 7.01 24.31 -3.19
CA GLN A 32 6.38 25.06 -2.09
C GLN A 32 7.26 25.15 -0.85
N LEU A 33 8.10 24.14 -0.63
CA LEU A 33 9.04 24.12 0.49
C LEU A 33 10.04 25.28 0.38
N GLU A 34 10.59 25.51 -0.82
CA GLU A 34 11.47 26.66 -1.07
C GLU A 34 10.72 28.00 -0.96
N ARG A 35 9.48 28.08 -1.44
CA ARG A 35 8.64 29.27 -1.28
C ARG A 35 8.38 29.62 0.18
N LEU A 36 8.12 28.63 1.04
CA LEU A 36 7.90 28.84 2.47
C LEU A 36 9.14 29.37 3.18
N ARG A 37 10.32 28.83 2.85
CA ARG A 37 11.61 29.32 3.36
C ARG A 37 11.87 30.76 2.94
N ASN A 38 11.66 31.07 1.65
CA ASN A 38 11.82 32.43 1.13
C ASN A 38 10.82 33.42 1.74
N ALA A 39 9.65 32.94 2.19
CA ALA A 39 8.66 33.73 2.91
C ALA A 39 8.99 33.90 4.41
N GLY A 40 10.11 33.36 4.89
CA GLY A 40 10.55 33.48 6.28
C GLY A 40 9.75 32.63 7.27
N VAL A 41 9.06 31.59 6.79
CA VAL A 41 8.35 30.66 7.68
C VAL A 41 9.37 29.87 8.51
N PRO A 42 9.22 29.81 9.84
CA PRO A 42 10.14 29.05 10.69
C PRO A 42 10.15 27.56 10.34
N GLU A 43 11.34 26.95 10.33
CA GLU A 43 11.49 25.53 9.95
C GLU A 43 10.66 24.59 10.82
N HIS A 44 10.55 24.85 12.13
CA HIS A 44 9.72 24.03 13.02
C HIS A 44 8.23 23.97 12.59
N GLN A 45 7.71 25.01 11.92
CA GLN A 45 6.35 24.99 11.38
C GLN A 45 6.27 24.15 10.10
N ILE A 46 7.29 24.25 9.24
CA ILE A 46 7.39 23.45 8.01
C ILE A 46 7.52 21.97 8.38
N ASP A 47 8.38 21.64 9.34
CA ASP A 47 8.59 20.29 9.86
C ASP A 47 7.28 19.70 10.41
N ALA A 48 6.56 20.44 11.25
CA ALA A 48 5.27 19.99 11.78
C ALA A 48 4.25 19.69 10.67
N VAL A 49 4.20 20.52 9.63
CA VAL A 49 3.32 20.30 8.47
C VAL A 49 3.73 19.03 7.70
N ILE A 50 5.03 18.80 7.52
CA ILE A 50 5.55 17.61 6.85
C ILE A 50 5.24 16.35 7.67
N GLU A 51 5.42 16.39 8.99
CA GLU A 51 5.12 15.27 9.88
C GLU A 51 3.64 14.87 9.81
N ILE A 52 2.73 15.86 9.92
CA ILE A 52 1.28 15.63 9.80
C ILE A 52 0.94 15.01 8.45
N ALA A 53 1.49 15.56 7.36
CA ALA A 53 1.20 15.09 6.01
C ALA A 53 1.70 13.65 5.77
N ARG A 54 2.89 13.32 6.27
CA ARG A 54 3.45 11.96 6.20
C ARG A 54 2.60 10.98 7.00
N HIS A 55 2.21 11.36 8.22
CA HIS A 55 1.35 10.53 9.06
C HIS A 55 0.02 10.19 8.35
N ILE A 56 -0.66 11.18 7.78
CA ILE A 56 -1.91 10.97 7.03
C ILE A 56 -1.71 10.03 5.84
N ARG A 57 -0.65 10.25 5.05
CA ARG A 57 -0.34 9.41 3.89
C ARG A 57 -0.10 7.96 4.29
N ASP A 58 0.69 7.76 5.34
CA ASP A 58 1.12 6.44 5.78
C ASP A 58 -0.06 5.69 6.41
N GLU A 59 -0.87 6.35 7.24
CA GLU A 59 -2.12 5.79 7.78
C GLU A 59 -3.11 5.41 6.67
N ALA A 60 -3.30 6.28 5.67
CA ALA A 60 -4.17 5.99 4.53
C ALA A 60 -3.67 4.77 3.73
N SER A 61 -2.35 4.65 3.56
CA SER A 61 -1.75 3.50 2.86
C SER A 61 -1.96 2.21 3.64
N GLN A 62 -1.71 2.21 4.94
CA GLN A 62 -1.93 1.05 5.81
C GLN A 62 -3.37 0.56 5.76
N LYS A 63 -4.35 1.48 5.78
CA LYS A 63 -5.78 1.11 5.67
C LYS A 63 -6.13 0.54 4.30
N LEU A 64 -5.54 1.07 3.23
CA LEU A 64 -5.73 0.54 1.88
C LEU A 64 -5.14 -0.87 1.76
N ASP A 65 -3.91 -1.06 2.22
CA ASP A 65 -3.23 -2.36 2.20
C ASP A 65 -4.04 -3.40 3.00
N ALA A 66 -4.52 -3.05 4.19
CA ALA A 66 -5.38 -3.94 4.98
C ALA A 66 -6.67 -4.35 4.24
N ALA A 67 -7.31 -3.42 3.51
CA ALA A 67 -8.50 -3.72 2.72
C ALA A 67 -8.20 -4.60 1.49
N PHE A 68 -7.00 -4.48 0.92
CA PHE A 68 -6.53 -5.39 -0.13
C PHE A 68 -6.25 -6.78 0.43
N ASP A 69 -5.57 -6.88 1.57
CA ASP A 69 -5.26 -8.15 2.23
C ASP A 69 -6.53 -8.90 2.62
N GLU A 70 -7.57 -8.22 3.11
CA GLU A 70 -8.87 -8.81 3.41
C GLU A 70 -9.52 -9.44 2.17
N LYS A 71 -9.42 -8.78 1.01
CA LYS A 71 -10.01 -9.26 -0.25
C LYS A 71 -9.14 -10.27 -0.99
N ALA A 72 -7.84 -10.22 -0.78
CA ALA A 72 -6.88 -11.13 -1.39
C ALA A 72 -6.79 -12.47 -0.65
N GLN A 73 -7.33 -12.58 0.58
CA GLN A 73 -7.47 -13.85 1.27
C GLN A 73 -8.23 -14.83 0.36
N PRO A 74 -7.67 -16.02 0.09
CA PRO A 74 -8.39 -17.03 -0.67
C PRO A 74 -9.68 -17.32 0.08
N ALA A 75 -10.81 -17.36 -0.62
CA ALA A 75 -12.07 -17.82 -0.07
C ALA A 75 -11.77 -19.11 0.68
N LYS A 76 -12.03 -19.12 2.00
CA LYS A 76 -11.91 -20.33 2.79
C LYS A 76 -12.77 -21.35 2.06
N ALA A 77 -12.11 -22.31 1.43
CA ALA A 77 -12.78 -23.49 0.93
C ALA A 77 -13.46 -24.05 2.16
N ASP A 78 -14.79 -24.01 2.16
CA ASP A 78 -15.59 -24.79 3.09
C ASP A 78 -15.01 -26.21 3.01
N GLU A 79 -14.42 -26.64 4.12
CA GLU A 79 -14.16 -28.05 4.34
C GLU A 79 -15.52 -28.74 4.36
N GLU A 80 -15.97 -29.23 3.21
CA GLU A 80 -16.75 -30.45 3.16
C GLU A 80 -16.61 -31.13 1.80
N THR A 81 -16.08 -32.35 1.86
CA THR A 81 -16.12 -33.41 0.85
C THR A 81 -15.00 -33.43 -0.19
N GLY A 82 -13.83 -33.87 0.28
CA GLY A 82 -13.13 -35.05 -0.23
C GLY A 82 -12.86 -35.16 -1.74
N CYS A 83 -11.61 -34.94 -2.13
CA CYS A 83 -11.04 -35.59 -3.32
C CYS A 83 -9.56 -36.01 -3.18
N CYS A 84 -8.90 -35.67 -2.07
CA CYS A 84 -7.52 -36.12 -1.81
C CYS A 84 -7.47 -36.87 -0.49
N GLY A 85 -7.56 -38.20 -0.58
CA GLY A 85 -7.44 -39.12 0.55
C GLY A 85 -6.12 -38.89 1.30
N SER A 86 -6.23 -38.68 2.60
CA SER A 86 -5.09 -38.68 3.51
C SER A 86 -4.92 -40.07 4.11
N ASN A 87 -3.72 -40.60 3.88
CA ASN A 87 -3.17 -41.89 4.32
C ASN A 87 -3.37 -42.14 5.83
N THR A 88 -3.57 -43.39 6.28
CA THR A 88 -2.54 -44.31 6.83
C THR A 88 -3.23 -45.62 7.30
N PRO A 89 -2.60 -46.82 7.41
CA PRO A 89 -1.38 -47.38 6.81
C PRO A 89 -1.63 -48.61 5.88
N GLU A 90 -0.61 -48.91 5.07
CA GLU A 90 -0.29 -50.11 4.25
C GLU A 90 -1.06 -51.43 4.48
N PRO A 91 -1.23 -52.31 3.45
CA PRO A 91 -0.15 -52.65 2.50
C PRO A 91 -0.54 -52.82 1.02
N VAL A 92 0.52 -53.04 0.23
CA VAL A 92 0.63 -53.75 -1.06
C VAL A 92 0.30 -53.04 -2.40
N VAL A 93 1.41 -52.88 -3.14
CA VAL A 93 1.70 -52.93 -4.59
C VAL A 93 1.45 -51.73 -5.51
N GLU A 94 2.57 -51.34 -6.11
CA GLU A 94 2.78 -50.82 -7.47
C GLU A 94 2.42 -49.35 -7.80
N GLU A 95 3.50 -48.57 -7.88
CA GLU A 95 3.82 -47.57 -8.91
C GLU A 95 2.64 -47.02 -9.74
N SER A 96 2.36 -45.73 -9.54
CA SER A 96 2.42 -44.75 -10.63
C SER A 96 2.07 -43.36 -10.07
N CYS A 97 3.08 -42.61 -9.64
CA CYS A 97 2.96 -41.15 -9.56
C CYS A 97 2.59 -40.62 -10.94
N GLY A 98 1.38 -40.07 -11.08
CA GLY A 98 0.85 -39.48 -12.30
C GLY A 98 1.51 -38.16 -12.72
N CYS A 99 2.83 -38.15 -12.85
CA CYS A 99 3.58 -37.09 -13.51
C CYS A 99 3.65 -37.41 -15.00
N THR A 100 2.85 -36.73 -15.82
CA THR A 100 3.08 -36.74 -17.26
C THR A 100 4.33 -35.91 -17.59
N PRO A 101 5.34 -36.49 -18.27
CA PRO A 101 6.53 -35.73 -18.66
C PRO A 101 6.15 -34.66 -19.69
N THR A 102 6.63 -33.44 -19.51
CA THR A 102 6.63 -32.43 -20.58
C THR A 102 7.56 -32.91 -21.71
N PRO A 103 7.35 -32.50 -22.97
CA PRO A 103 8.05 -33.06 -24.16
C PRO A 103 9.59 -32.96 -24.17
N SER A 104 10.19 -32.32 -23.17
CA SER A 104 11.64 -32.13 -23.03
C SER A 104 12.29 -32.94 -21.90
N GLY A 105 11.56 -33.90 -21.29
CA GLY A 105 12.20 -35.02 -20.58
C GLY A 105 12.91 -34.69 -19.26
N GLN A 106 12.51 -33.64 -18.53
CA GLN A 106 12.98 -33.41 -17.16
C GLN A 106 11.87 -33.72 -16.14
N SER A 107 12.23 -34.52 -15.13
CA SER A 107 11.38 -34.88 -14.00
C SER A 107 11.16 -33.68 -13.08
N CYS A 108 9.91 -33.42 -12.69
CA CYS A 108 9.57 -32.34 -11.76
C CYS A 108 10.18 -32.59 -10.37
N CYS A 109 11.12 -31.73 -9.97
CA CYS A 109 11.55 -31.47 -8.60
C CYS A 109 11.66 -29.96 -8.43
#